data_AF-A0AAW9IJS9-F1
#
_entry.id   AF-A0AAW9IJS9-F1
#
_cell.length_a   1.000
_cell.length_b   1.000
_cell.length_c   1.000
_cell.angle_alpha   90.00
_cell.angle_beta   90.00
_cell.angle_gamma   90.00
#
_symmetry.space_group_name_H-M   'P 1'
#
loop_
_entity.id
_entity.type
_entity.pdbx_description
1 polymer ?
#
loop_
_entity_poly.entity_id
_entity_poly.type
_entity_poly.pdbx_seq_one_letter_code
_entity_poly.pdbx_strand_id
1 'polypeptide(L)'
;MSRVGRLPIAIPAGVTVTVSADNVVTVKGPKGELVKAMNTDMNIAVENNQVVVTRPSDQKEHRALHGLTRALINNMIIGVEKGFEKNLELI
;
A
#
# COMPACT_ATOMS: atom_id res chain seq x y z
N MET A 1 -2.14 7.71 18.17
CA MET A 1 -3.05 7.96 17.03
C MET A 1 -2.21 7.82 15.76
N SER A 2 -2.39 6.77 14.95
CA SER A 2 -1.58 6.59 13.74
C SER A 2 -1.99 7.62 12.70
N ARG A 3 -1.23 8.73 12.63
CA ARG A 3 -1.46 9.83 11.66
C ARG A 3 -1.17 9.38 10.23
N VAL A 4 -0.32 8.37 10.07
CA VAL A 4 0.18 7.88 8.78
C VAL A 4 -0.89 7.10 7.98
N GLY A 5 -1.77 6.35 8.66
CA GLY A 5 -2.82 5.56 7.99
C GLY A 5 -3.96 6.40 7.38
N ARG A 6 -4.16 7.63 7.84
CA ARG A 6 -5.21 8.54 7.33
C ARG A 6 -4.82 9.28 6.05
N LEU A 7 -3.54 9.27 5.70
CA LEU A 7 -3.04 9.97 4.52
C LEU A 7 -3.37 9.13 3.28
N PRO A 8 -4.11 9.67 2.30
CA PRO A 8 -4.33 8.99 1.03
C PRO A 8 -2.99 8.78 0.32
N ILE A 9 -2.88 7.68 -0.41
CA ILE A 9 -1.70 7.37 -1.22
C ILE A 9 -2.03 7.76 -2.67
N ALA A 10 -1.38 8.77 -3.21
CA ALA A 10 -1.53 9.13 -4.61
C ALA A 10 -0.89 8.05 -5.50
N ILE A 11 -1.63 7.60 -6.51
CA ILE A 11 -1.14 6.68 -7.53
C ILE A 11 -0.56 7.52 -8.68
N PRO A 12 0.75 7.42 -8.97
CA PRO A 12 1.38 8.12 -10.07
C PRO A 12 0.91 7.57 -11.43
N ALA A 13 0.97 8.40 -12.47
CA ALA A 13 0.53 8.04 -13.81
C ALA A 13 1.35 6.85 -14.35
N GLY A 14 0.65 5.79 -14.78
CA GLY A 14 1.27 4.55 -15.27
C GLY A 14 1.37 3.42 -14.23
N VAL A 15 0.89 3.64 -13.00
CA VAL A 15 0.72 2.58 -12.00
C VAL A 15 -0.76 2.26 -11.85
N THR A 16 -1.13 0.97 -11.92
CA THR A 16 -2.50 0.50 -11.70
C THR A 16 -2.55 -0.35 -10.43
N VAL A 17 -3.44 0.00 -9.51
CA VAL A 17 -3.69 -0.77 -8.29
C VAL A 17 -5.04 -1.47 -8.43
N THR A 18 -5.05 -2.79 -8.34
CA THR A 18 -6.27 -3.61 -8.32
C THR A 18 -6.38 -4.32 -6.98
N VAL A 19 -7.58 -4.29 -6.38
CA VAL A 19 -7.88 -4.96 -5.13
C VAL A 19 -8.88 -6.07 -5.43
N SER A 20 -8.48 -7.33 -5.23
CA SER A 20 -9.36 -8.50 -5.39
C SER A 20 -10.18 -8.79 -4.13
N ALA A 21 -11.21 -9.62 -4.25
CA ALA A 21 -12.16 -9.96 -3.18
C ALA A 21 -11.53 -10.53 -1.90
N ASP A 22 -10.32 -11.10 -1.97
CA ASP A 22 -9.57 -11.61 -0.82
C ASP A 22 -8.57 -10.59 -0.24
N ASN A 23 -8.78 -9.29 -0.49
CA ASN A 23 -7.83 -8.22 -0.13
C ASN A 23 -6.41 -8.42 -0.70
N VAL A 24 -6.32 -9.13 -1.82
CA VAL A 24 -5.08 -9.25 -2.58
C VAL A 24 -4.91 -7.96 -3.38
N VAL A 25 -3.94 -7.15 -2.95
CA VAL A 25 -3.57 -5.91 -3.63
C VAL A 25 -2.52 -6.27 -4.68
N THR A 26 -2.86 -6.00 -5.94
CA THR A 26 -1.94 -6.12 -7.06
C THR A 26 -1.61 -4.72 -7.56
N VAL A 27 -0.32 -4.38 -7.56
CA VAL A 27 0.20 -3.11 -8.07
C VAL A 27 1.01 -3.41 -9.31
N LYS A 28 0.58 -2.90 -10.47
CA LYS A 28 1.32 -3.00 -11.73
C LYS A 28 1.90 -1.65 -12.08
N GLY A 29 3.15 -1.62 -12.53
CA GLY A 29 3.81 -0.42 -13.00
C GLY A 29 4.90 -0.73 -14.03
N PRO A 30 5.68 0.28 -14.44
CA PRO A 30 6.67 0.13 -15.51
C PRO A 30 7.78 -0.87 -15.20
N LYS A 31 8.10 -1.09 -13.91
CA LYS A 31 9.15 -2.02 -13.48
C LYS A 31 8.66 -3.45 -13.15
N GLY A 32 7.36 -3.73 -13.29
CA GLY A 32 6.79 -5.08 -13.05
C GLY A 32 5.44 -5.05 -12.32
N GLU A 33 4.99 -6.24 -11.90
CA GLU A 33 3.84 -6.38 -11.01
C GLU A 33 4.24 -6.91 -9.63
N LEU A 34 3.59 -6.39 -8.59
CA LEU A 34 3.71 -6.86 -7.22
C LEU A 34 2.33 -7.27 -6.71
N VAL A 35 2.24 -8.49 -6.17
CA VAL A 35 1.01 -9.04 -5.60
C VAL A 35 1.25 -9.28 -4.12
N LYS A 36 0.37 -8.75 -3.27
CA LYS A 36 0.41 -9.00 -1.82
C LYS A 36 -0.99 -9.20 -1.26
N ALA A 37 -1.18 -10.34 -0.58
CA ALA A 37 -2.36 -10.56 0.25
C ALA A 37 -2.28 -9.69 1.50
N MET A 38 -3.28 -8.85 1.71
CA MET A 38 -3.47 -8.05 2.92
C MET A 38 -4.55 -8.68 3.80
N ASN A 39 -4.59 -8.31 5.09
CA ASN A 39 -5.61 -8.80 6.00
C ASN A 39 -7.02 -8.40 5.51
N THR A 40 -7.93 -9.37 5.43
CA THR A 40 -9.33 -9.23 4.98
C THR A 40 -10.14 -8.20 5.78
N ASP A 41 -9.75 -7.96 7.04
CA ASP A 41 -10.46 -7.02 7.93
C ASP A 41 -10.17 -5.55 7.61
N MET A 42 -9.26 -5.25 6.69
CA MET A 42 -8.92 -3.88 6.30
C MET A 42 -9.67 -3.48 5.04
N ASN A 43 -10.41 -2.38 5.06
CA ASN A 43 -11.11 -1.92 3.86
C ASN A 43 -10.19 -1.02 3.02
N ILE A 44 -9.91 -1.42 1.78
CA ILE A 44 -9.01 -0.71 0.86
C ILE A 44 -9.86 -0.19 -0.31
N ALA A 45 -10.07 1.13 -0.35
CA ALA A 45 -10.79 1.78 -1.43
C ALA A 45 -9.79 2.45 -2.40
N VAL A 46 -10.06 2.36 -3.70
CA VAL A 46 -9.33 3.09 -4.73
C VAL A 46 -10.28 4.14 -5.30
N GLU A 47 -10.06 5.40 -4.94
CA GLU A 47 -10.89 6.53 -5.35
C GLU A 47 -10.04 7.54 -6.12
N ASN A 48 -10.44 7.87 -7.35
CA ASN A 48 -9.89 9.00 -8.13
C ASN A 48 -8.35 9.08 -8.12
N ASN A 49 -7.67 7.98 -8.47
CA ASN A 49 -6.21 7.90 -8.49
C ASN A 49 -5.54 7.96 -7.10
N GLN A 50 -6.28 7.71 -6.03
CA GLN A 50 -5.76 7.64 -4.67
C GLN A 50 -6.22 6.35 -3.98
N VAL A 51 -5.33 5.72 -3.23
CA VAL A 51 -5.68 4.58 -2.36
C VAL A 51 -5.98 5.11 -0.96
N VAL A 52 -7.18 4.83 -0.48
CA VAL A 52 -7.63 5.14 0.88
C VAL A 52 -7.83 3.84 1.63
N VAL A 53 -7.08 3.68 2.71
CA VAL A 53 -7.26 2.54 3.62
C VAL A 53 -8.14 3.00 4.78
N THR A 54 -9.23 2.30 5.03
CA THR A 54 -10.17 2.56 6.14
C THR A 54 -10.21 1.36 7.08
N ARG A 55 -10.31 1.64 8.38
CA ARG A 55 -10.35 0.60 9.42
C ARG A 55 -11.78 0.42 9.95
N PRO A 56 -12.20 -0.82 10.26
CA PRO A 56 -13.54 -1.08 10.80
C PRO A 56 -13.65 -0.76 12.29
N SER A 57 -12.55 -0.78 13.05
CA SER A 57 -12.56 -0.56 14.51
C SER A 57 -11.29 0.12 15.01
N ASP A 58 -11.40 0.76 16.19
CA ASP A 58 -10.32 1.46 16.90
C ASP A 58 -9.53 0.56 17.87
N GLN A 59 -9.71 -0.75 17.79
CA GLN A 59 -8.86 -1.73 18.49
C GLN A 59 -7.37 -1.47 18.22
N LYS A 60 -6.51 -1.85 19.17
CA LYS A 60 -5.06 -1.62 19.08
C LYS A 60 -4.45 -2.33 17.86
N GLU A 61 -4.93 -3.53 17.55
CA GLU A 61 -4.50 -4.33 16.39
C GLU A 61 -4.88 -3.67 15.07
N HIS A 62 -6.15 -3.29 14.88
CA HIS A 62 -6.60 -2.60 13.66
C HIS A 62 -5.87 -1.27 13.44
N ARG A 63 -5.51 -0.55 14.51
CA ARG A 63 -4.69 0.67 14.39
C ARG A 63 -3.25 0.40 13.92
N ALA A 64 -2.64 -0.70 14.34
CA ALA A 64 -1.32 -1.10 13.89
C ALA A 64 -1.37 -1.60 12.44
N LEU A 65 -2.34 -2.45 12.11
CA LEU A 65 -2.58 -2.96 10.76
C LEU A 65 -2.86 -1.83 9.78
N HIS A 66 -3.63 -0.81 10.16
CA HIS A 66 -3.92 0.34 9.31
C HIS A 66 -2.67 1.07 8.83
N GLY A 67 -1.72 1.31 9.73
CA GLY A 67 -0.43 1.93 9.38
C GLY A 67 0.43 1.02 8.50
N LEU A 68 0.47 -0.28 8.82
CA LEU A 68 1.23 -1.29 8.07
C LEU A 68 0.72 -1.42 6.63
N THR A 69 -0.58 -1.60 6.44
CA THR A 69 -1.21 -1.77 5.12
C THR A 69 -0.94 -0.56 4.23
N ARG A 70 -1.08 0.66 4.78
CA ARG A 70 -0.73 1.89 4.06
C ARG A 70 0.74 1.90 3.64
N ALA A 71 1.65 1.59 4.56
CA ALA A 71 3.09 1.61 4.27
C ALA A 71 3.47 0.59 3.20
N LEU A 72 2.91 -0.62 3.26
CA LEU A 72 3.14 -1.66 2.26
C LEU A 72 2.64 -1.25 0.87
N ILE A 73 1.43 -0.70 0.76
CA ILE A 73 0.90 -0.23 -0.53
C ILE A 73 1.77 0.89 -1.10
N ASN A 74 2.16 1.86 -0.27
CA ASN A 74 3.04 2.94 -0.69
C ASN A 74 4.41 2.42 -1.17
N ASN A 75 4.98 1.44 -0.47
CA ASN A 75 6.25 0.82 -0.86
C ASN A 75 6.12 0.02 -2.15
N MET A 76 5.00 -0.65 -2.39
CA MET A 76 4.74 -1.34 -3.66
C MET A 76 4.68 -0.35 -4.82
N ILE A 77 3.97 0.78 -4.65
CA ILE A 77 3.89 1.84 -5.67
C ILE A 77 5.28 2.42 -5.98
N ILE A 78 6.04 2.80 -4.95
CA ILE A 78 7.41 3.31 -5.13
C ILE A 78 8.30 2.25 -5.77
N GLY A 79 8.14 0.98 -5.40
CA GLY A 79 8.91 -0.13 -5.96
C GLY A 79 8.68 -0.34 -7.45
N VAL A 80 7.43 -0.28 -7.92
CA VAL A 80 7.14 -0.42 -9.36
C VAL A 80 7.47 0.84 -10.17
N GLU A 81 7.59 2.00 -9.52
CA GLU A 81 7.96 3.27 -10.17
C GLU A 81 9.48 3.48 -10.18
N LYS A 82 10.10 3.59 -9.00
CA LYS A 82 11.51 3.95 -8.81
C LYS A 82 12.41 2.75 -8.60
N GLY A 83 11.88 1.60 -8.20
CA GLY A 83 12.69 0.46 -7.78
C GLY A 83 13.27 0.67 -6.37
N PHE A 84 14.15 -0.24 -5.95
CA PHE A 84 14.82 -0.18 -4.65
C PHE A 84 16.33 -0.31 -4.86
N GLU A 85 17.10 0.61 -4.29
CA GLU A 85 18.56 0.59 -4.31
C GLU A 85 19.08 0.69 -2.88
N LYS A 86 20.10 -0.10 -2.56
CA LYS A 86 20.79 -0.05 -1.27
C LYS A 86 22.29 0.00 -1.54
N ASN A 87 22.90 1.14 -1.23
CA ASN A 87 24.35 1.31 -1.34
C ASN A 87 25.01 0.63 -0.14
N LEU A 88 25.95 -0.28 -0.41
CA LEU A 88 26.75 -0.97 0.59
C LEU A 88 28.18 -0.45 0.46
N GLU A 89 28.69 0.20 1.51
CA GLU A 89 30.12 0.52 1.63
C GLU A 89 30.83 -0.63 2.33
N LEU A 90 31.97 -1.04 1.78
CA LEU A 90 32.90 -1.96 2.41
C LEU A 90 33.93 -1.10 3.18
N ILE A 91 34.04 -1.32 4.50
CA ILE A 91 35.07 -0.71 5.37
C ILE A 91 36.17 -1.75 5.62
#